data_AF-A0A9E4E487-F1
#
_entry.id   AF-A0A9E4E487-F1
#
_cell.length_a   1.000
_cell.length_b   1.000
_cell.length_c   1.000
_cell.angle_alpha   90.00
_cell.angle_beta   90.00
_cell.angle_gamma   90.00
#
_symmetry.space_group_name_H-M   'P 1'
#
loop_
_entity.id
_entity.type
_entity.pdbx_description
1 polymer ?
#
loop_
_entity_poly.entity_id
_entity_poly.type
_entity_poly.pdbx_seq_one_letter_code
_entity_poly.pdbx_strand_id
1 'polypeptide(L)'
;MLKFFRSIFVSLLIFGLGVTLLANEWEKLYFPDNVGSFWVYEDQDGDELTRYAVEKKDVEGKTFRAFDYEPEIDDWEKYMYAVHPFLYQVGEEWVAFYVGNDIENAKKSILTKKLDEILVALRQLAAGQLPPGITIDFDYTIEPKAQDYFYLCPMPVTYNEEWIAMQLDVKVKMTMDIQGAPAEIPDEVKTISSTTNLVETGNVIGKETVETEAGTFEDCLKIEYKSKTTTNTTLPPEFKQLLSEQQPSKSVTTLWLAPNVGIVKFKNEQEDSDDVKTLELKSYEIKSDESENGDSK
;
A
#
# COMPACT_ATOMS: atom_id res chain seq x y z
N MET A 1 -53.47 -2.96 -25.58
CA MET A 1 -52.20 -3.56 -25.08
C MET A 1 -50.94 -2.89 -25.63
N LEU A 2 -50.85 -2.53 -26.92
CA LEU A 2 -49.63 -1.93 -27.50
C LEU A 2 -49.20 -0.56 -26.89
N LYS A 3 -50.15 0.25 -26.40
CA LYS A 3 -49.85 1.55 -25.75
C LYS A 3 -49.25 1.43 -24.34
N PHE A 4 -49.53 0.34 -23.63
CA PHE A 4 -49.04 0.12 -22.26
C PHE A 4 -47.57 -0.34 -22.28
N PHE A 5 -47.19 -1.17 -23.26
CA PHE A 5 -45.80 -1.59 -23.49
C PHE A 5 -44.89 -0.44 -23.93
N ARG A 6 -45.40 0.52 -24.71
CA ARG A 6 -44.63 1.71 -25.15
C ARG A 6 -44.21 2.62 -23.99
N SER A 7 -45.04 2.71 -22.94
CA SER A 7 -44.74 3.55 -21.76
C SER A 7 -43.68 2.92 -20.85
N ILE A 8 -43.70 1.58 -20.70
CA ILE A 8 -42.71 0.85 -19.89
C ILE A 8 -41.32 0.92 -20.53
N PHE A 9 -41.24 0.84 -21.87
CA PHE A 9 -39.97 0.91 -22.59
C PHE A 9 -39.30 2.30 -22.51
N VAL A 10 -40.09 3.38 -22.55
CA VAL A 10 -39.57 4.75 -22.41
C VAL A 10 -39.05 5.00 -20.98
N SER A 11 -39.74 4.51 -19.94
CA SER A 11 -39.26 4.61 -18.56
C SER A 11 -37.98 3.80 -18.31
N LEU A 12 -37.85 2.60 -18.90
CA LEU A 12 -36.61 1.79 -18.82
C LEU A 12 -35.41 2.49 -19.50
N LEU A 13 -35.63 3.21 -20.60
CA LEU A 13 -34.59 3.96 -21.29
C LEU A 13 -34.13 5.21 -20.52
N ILE A 14 -35.07 5.90 -19.85
CA ILE A 14 -34.75 7.09 -19.03
C ILE A 14 -33.99 6.70 -17.76
N PHE A 15 -34.36 5.59 -17.09
CA PHE A 15 -33.61 5.10 -15.92
C PHE A 15 -32.27 4.44 -16.31
N GLY A 16 -32.17 3.78 -17.46
CA GLY A 16 -30.91 3.19 -17.93
C GLY A 16 -29.83 4.22 -18.29
N LEU A 17 -30.21 5.40 -18.78
CA LEU A 17 -29.29 6.51 -19.09
C LEU A 17 -28.86 7.31 -17.85
N GLY A 18 -29.69 7.38 -16.80
CA GLY A 18 -29.35 8.10 -15.58
C GLY A 18 -28.24 7.43 -14.75
N VAL A 19 -28.21 6.10 -14.72
CA VAL A 19 -27.20 5.34 -13.95
C VAL A 19 -25.82 5.41 -14.62
N THR A 20 -25.76 5.46 -15.95
CA THR A 20 -24.49 5.57 -16.70
C THR A 20 -23.89 6.97 -16.64
N LEU A 21 -24.69 8.02 -16.57
CA LEU A 21 -24.20 9.40 -16.38
C LEU A 21 -23.62 9.63 -14.97
N LEU A 22 -24.25 9.09 -13.92
CA LEU A 22 -23.75 9.23 -12.55
C LEU A 22 -22.47 8.42 -12.31
N ALA A 23 -22.34 7.23 -12.89
CA ALA A 23 -21.10 6.44 -12.78
C ALA A 23 -19.87 7.17 -13.35
N ASN A 24 -20.08 7.99 -14.40
CA ASN A 24 -19.01 8.75 -15.06
C ASN A 24 -18.52 9.96 -14.24
N GLU A 25 -19.37 10.54 -13.38
CA GLU A 25 -19.00 11.68 -12.54
C GLU A 25 -18.13 11.29 -11.33
N TRP A 26 -18.34 10.09 -10.78
CA TRP A 26 -17.52 9.61 -9.65
C TRP A 26 -16.10 9.24 -10.08
N GLU A 27 -15.90 8.75 -11.32
CA GLU A 27 -14.60 8.30 -11.81
C GLU A 27 -13.52 9.41 -11.73
N LYS A 28 -13.91 10.67 -11.93
CA LYS A 28 -13.02 11.83 -11.86
C LYS A 28 -13.02 12.54 -10.51
N LEU A 29 -13.96 12.24 -9.62
CA LEU A 29 -14.21 13.07 -8.44
C LEU A 29 -13.08 13.03 -7.42
N TYR A 30 -12.33 11.93 -7.27
CA TYR A 30 -11.29 11.86 -6.23
C TYR A 30 -9.88 11.67 -6.79
N PHE A 31 -9.71 11.54 -8.10
CA PHE A 31 -8.40 11.26 -8.69
C PHE A 31 -8.17 12.05 -9.99
N PRO A 32 -7.96 13.38 -9.88
CA PRO A 32 -7.59 14.19 -11.03
C PRO A 32 -6.29 13.65 -11.65
N ASP A 33 -6.26 13.50 -12.97
CA ASP A 33 -5.12 12.92 -13.69
C ASP A 33 -4.70 13.75 -14.92
N ASN A 34 -5.18 14.98 -15.01
CA ASN A 34 -4.86 15.84 -16.13
C ASN A 34 -3.37 16.14 -16.16
N VAL A 35 -2.72 15.81 -17.27
CA VAL A 35 -1.26 15.91 -17.43
C VAL A 35 -0.78 17.31 -17.08
N GLY A 36 0.27 17.39 -16.26
CA GLY A 36 0.81 18.65 -15.75
C GLY A 36 0.13 19.16 -14.49
N SER A 37 -0.85 18.45 -13.94
CA SER A 37 -1.30 18.65 -12.55
C SER A 37 -0.23 18.18 -11.59
N PHE A 38 -0.12 18.82 -10.42
CA PHE A 38 0.82 18.44 -9.39
C PHE A 38 0.25 18.60 -7.97
N TRP A 39 0.86 17.86 -7.03
CA TRP A 39 0.56 17.91 -5.60
C TRP A 39 1.89 17.89 -4.84
N VAL A 40 2.12 18.86 -3.97
CA VAL A 40 3.26 18.89 -3.05
C VAL A 40 2.78 18.42 -1.69
N TYR A 41 3.40 17.35 -1.20
CA TYR A 41 3.15 16.78 0.12
C TYR A 41 4.33 17.05 1.04
N GLU A 42 4.06 17.19 2.34
CA GLU A 42 5.07 17.29 3.39
C GLU A 42 4.81 16.21 4.45
N ASP A 43 5.86 15.53 4.90
CA ASP A 43 5.77 14.51 5.95
C ASP A 43 6.04 15.07 7.36
N GLN A 44 6.00 14.21 8.39
CA GLN A 44 6.24 14.61 9.77
C GLN A 44 7.64 15.20 10.05
N ASP A 45 8.61 14.92 9.17
CA ASP A 45 10.00 15.35 9.31
C ASP A 45 10.27 16.64 8.51
N GLY A 46 9.27 17.14 7.77
CA GLY A 46 9.37 18.30 6.89
C GLY A 46 9.97 17.98 5.52
N ASP A 47 10.08 16.70 5.16
CA ASP A 47 10.53 16.29 3.84
C ASP A 47 9.37 16.46 2.83
N GLU A 48 9.67 17.12 1.70
CA GLU A 48 8.69 17.35 0.65
C GLU A 48 8.75 16.28 -0.45
N LEU A 49 7.58 15.90 -0.95
CA LEU A 49 7.41 15.05 -2.12
C LEU A 49 6.39 15.68 -3.07
N THR A 50 6.82 15.98 -4.29
CA THR A 50 5.93 16.42 -5.35
C THR A 50 5.51 15.26 -6.23
N ARG A 51 4.21 15.08 -6.41
CA ARG A 51 3.60 14.13 -7.36
C ARG A 51 3.14 14.88 -8.59
N TYR A 52 3.41 14.36 -9.78
CA TYR A 52 2.98 14.91 -11.06
C TYR A 52 2.07 13.93 -11.80
N ALA A 53 0.95 14.40 -12.32
CA ALA A 53 0.17 13.65 -13.30
C ALA A 53 0.89 13.69 -14.65
N VAL A 54 1.22 12.51 -15.18
CA VAL A 54 1.97 12.35 -16.44
C VAL A 54 1.17 11.55 -17.46
N GLU A 55 1.72 11.40 -18.67
CA GLU A 55 1.07 10.62 -19.72
C GLU A 55 0.79 9.19 -19.26
N LYS A 56 -0.37 8.67 -19.67
CA LYS A 56 -0.80 7.31 -19.37
C LYS A 56 0.24 6.31 -19.87
N LYS A 57 0.47 5.25 -19.08
CA LYS A 57 1.46 4.20 -19.38
C LYS A 57 0.76 2.89 -19.70
N ASP A 58 1.24 2.18 -20.71
CA ASP A 58 0.75 0.84 -21.05
C ASP A 58 1.63 -0.23 -20.41
N VAL A 59 1.02 -1.09 -19.59
CA VAL A 59 1.67 -2.23 -18.94
C VAL A 59 0.85 -3.47 -19.24
N GLU A 60 1.50 -4.49 -19.82
CA GLU A 60 0.87 -5.79 -20.16
C GLU A 60 -0.43 -5.67 -20.99
N GLY A 61 -0.49 -4.66 -21.89
CA GLY A 61 -1.65 -4.42 -22.74
C GLY A 61 -2.83 -3.73 -22.03
N LYS A 62 -2.64 -3.24 -20.80
CA LYS A 62 -3.58 -2.37 -20.09
C LYS A 62 -3.01 -0.95 -19.98
N THR A 63 -3.85 0.04 -20.21
CA THR A 63 -3.51 1.45 -20.03
C THR A 63 -3.79 1.87 -18.59
N PHE A 64 -2.83 2.57 -17.98
CA PHE A 64 -2.88 3.08 -16.62
C PHE A 64 -2.75 4.60 -16.62
N ARG A 65 -3.48 5.24 -15.71
CA ARG A 65 -3.18 6.62 -15.30
C ARG A 65 -1.86 6.58 -14.51
N ALA A 66 -1.01 7.57 -14.70
CA ALA A 66 0.36 7.51 -14.21
C ALA A 66 0.77 8.76 -13.44
N PHE A 67 1.61 8.54 -12.44
CA PHE A 67 2.28 9.58 -11.69
C PHE A 67 3.79 9.40 -11.74
N ASP A 68 4.50 10.52 -11.74
CA ASP A 68 5.94 10.60 -11.46
C ASP A 68 6.15 11.48 -10.21
N TYR A 69 7.34 11.38 -9.60
CA TYR A 69 7.64 11.97 -8.29
C TYR A 69 8.95 12.75 -8.28
N GLU A 70 9.00 13.83 -7.51
CA GLU A 70 10.22 14.59 -7.18
C GLU A 70 10.31 14.80 -5.66
N PRO A 71 11.38 14.33 -4.98
CA PRO A 71 12.46 13.51 -5.54
C PRO A 71 11.95 12.14 -6.04
N GLU A 72 12.75 11.51 -6.91
CA GLU A 72 12.45 10.15 -7.36
C GLU A 72 12.40 9.21 -6.16
N ILE A 73 11.39 8.33 -6.11
CA ILE A 73 11.27 7.33 -5.05
C ILE A 73 12.08 6.11 -5.46
N ASP A 74 13.37 6.15 -5.17
CA ASP A 74 14.32 5.04 -5.39
C ASP A 74 14.66 4.28 -4.10
N ASP A 75 14.39 4.90 -2.93
CA ASP A 75 14.48 4.26 -1.62
C ASP A 75 13.22 3.46 -1.30
N TRP A 76 13.29 2.16 -1.59
CA TRP A 76 12.25 1.18 -1.30
C TRP A 76 11.88 1.06 0.19
N GLU A 77 12.72 1.53 1.12
CA GLU A 77 12.38 1.57 2.55
C GLU A 77 11.41 2.70 2.90
N LYS A 78 11.38 3.77 2.08
CA LYS A 78 10.50 4.93 2.22
C LYS A 78 9.22 4.83 1.38
N TYR A 79 9.13 3.83 0.49
CA TYR A 79 7.98 3.64 -0.38
C TYR A 79 6.69 3.34 0.43
N MET A 80 5.65 4.15 0.21
CA MET A 80 4.34 4.02 0.85
C MET A 80 3.26 3.81 -0.22
N TYR A 81 2.97 2.55 -0.55
CA TYR A 81 2.05 2.19 -1.64
C TYR A 81 0.64 2.82 -1.53
N ALA A 82 0.16 3.12 -0.32
CA ALA A 82 -1.15 3.75 -0.11
C ALA A 82 -1.20 5.23 -0.54
N VAL A 83 -0.06 5.89 -0.71
CA VAL A 83 0.04 7.32 -1.07
C VAL A 83 0.96 7.60 -2.26
N HIS A 84 1.84 6.67 -2.61
CA HIS A 84 2.80 6.77 -3.71
C HIS A 84 2.49 5.80 -4.88
N PRO A 85 1.28 5.78 -5.47
CA PRO A 85 1.04 4.95 -6.65
C PRO A 85 1.75 5.53 -7.86
N PHE A 86 2.61 4.77 -8.53
CA PHE A 86 3.10 5.15 -9.86
C PHE A 86 2.03 4.99 -10.94
N LEU A 87 1.18 3.98 -10.79
CA LEU A 87 0.16 3.59 -11.76
C LEU A 87 -1.16 3.31 -11.05
N TYR A 88 -2.27 3.74 -11.64
CA TYR A 88 -3.58 3.43 -11.12
C TYR A 88 -4.65 3.33 -12.21
N GLN A 89 -5.74 2.69 -11.84
CA GLN A 89 -6.95 2.58 -12.64
C GLN A 89 -8.14 3.05 -11.81
N VAL A 90 -9.07 3.67 -12.51
CA VAL A 90 -10.41 3.91 -12.00
C VAL A 90 -11.33 3.07 -12.87
N GLY A 91 -11.90 2.03 -12.27
CA GLY A 91 -12.83 1.11 -12.92
C GLY A 91 -14.24 1.27 -12.38
N GLU A 92 -15.16 0.45 -12.90
CA GLU A 92 -16.57 0.47 -12.47
C GLU A 92 -16.75 0.07 -11.01
N GLU A 93 -15.91 -0.84 -10.50
CA GLU A 93 -16.02 -1.38 -9.13
C GLU A 93 -14.99 -0.80 -8.15
N TRP A 94 -13.86 -0.30 -8.64
CA TRP A 94 -12.72 0.07 -7.78
C TRP A 94 -11.89 1.21 -8.35
N VAL A 95 -11.37 2.04 -7.45
CA VAL A 95 -10.09 2.71 -7.66
C VAL A 95 -9.00 1.78 -7.16
N ALA A 96 -8.05 1.43 -8.03
CA ALA A 96 -7.00 0.48 -7.71
C ALA A 96 -5.63 1.02 -8.14
N PHE A 97 -4.66 0.95 -7.23
CA PHE A 97 -3.27 1.26 -7.53
C PHE A 97 -2.60 -0.01 -8.02
N TYR A 98 -1.99 0.06 -9.20
CA TYR A 98 -1.16 -1.03 -9.69
C TYR A 98 0.21 -0.91 -9.02
N VAL A 99 0.51 -1.88 -8.17
CA VAL A 99 1.72 -1.92 -7.34
C VAL A 99 2.70 -2.97 -7.81
N GLY A 100 2.29 -3.90 -8.70
CA GLY A 100 3.17 -4.91 -9.30
C GLY A 100 4.16 -5.52 -8.29
N ASN A 101 5.46 -5.37 -8.57
CA ASN A 101 6.53 -5.83 -7.68
C ASN A 101 7.01 -4.77 -6.68
N ASP A 102 6.43 -3.57 -6.65
CA ASP A 102 6.90 -2.45 -5.81
C ASP A 102 6.77 -2.78 -4.33
N ILE A 103 5.63 -3.37 -3.91
CA ILE A 103 5.43 -3.84 -2.52
C ILE A 103 6.41 -4.97 -2.19
N GLU A 104 6.66 -5.88 -3.13
CA GLU A 104 7.61 -6.99 -2.94
C GLU A 104 9.03 -6.46 -2.74
N ASN A 105 9.47 -5.51 -3.57
CA ASN A 105 10.77 -4.85 -3.49
C ASN A 105 10.92 -4.07 -2.18
N ALA A 106 9.92 -3.25 -1.83
CA ALA A 106 9.86 -2.52 -0.55
C ALA A 106 9.96 -3.46 0.64
N LYS A 107 9.13 -4.51 0.67
CA LYS A 107 9.13 -5.47 1.77
C LYS A 107 10.46 -6.20 1.89
N LYS A 108 11.05 -6.60 0.75
CA LYS A 108 12.35 -7.26 0.71
C LYS A 108 13.44 -6.33 1.26
N SER A 109 13.48 -5.07 0.82
CA SER A 109 14.47 -4.10 1.29
C SER A 109 14.40 -3.88 2.80
N ILE A 110 13.20 -3.58 3.31
CA ILE A 110 12.95 -3.35 4.74
C ILE A 110 13.36 -4.56 5.58
N LEU A 111 13.00 -5.78 5.16
CA LEU A 111 13.34 -6.99 5.91
C LEU A 111 14.82 -7.35 5.81
N THR A 112 15.47 -7.11 4.67
CA THR A 112 16.91 -7.34 4.49
C THR A 112 17.69 -6.49 5.49
N LYS A 113 17.42 -5.18 5.54
CA LYS A 113 18.06 -4.28 6.50
C LYS A 113 17.84 -4.71 7.95
N LYS A 114 16.59 -5.01 8.33
CA LYS A 114 16.27 -5.48 9.69
C LYS A 114 16.99 -6.78 10.04
N LEU A 115 17.04 -7.74 9.11
CA LEU A 115 17.75 -9.00 9.33
C LEU A 115 19.25 -8.78 9.43
N ASP A 116 19.85 -7.94 8.60
CA ASP A 116 21.28 -7.63 8.67
C ASP A 116 21.66 -7.02 10.01
N GLU A 117 20.88 -6.06 10.52
CA GLU A 117 21.06 -5.46 11.85
C GLU A 117 20.98 -6.52 12.96
N ILE A 118 19.97 -7.39 12.91
CA ILE A 118 19.79 -8.50 13.87
C ILE A 118 20.97 -9.48 13.79
N LEU A 119 21.42 -9.84 12.58
CA LEU A 119 22.51 -10.79 12.38
C LEU A 119 23.86 -10.24 12.87
N VAL A 120 24.10 -8.93 12.72
CA VAL A 120 25.28 -8.29 13.32
C VAL A 120 25.25 -8.43 14.84
N ALA A 121 24.12 -8.14 15.48
CA ALA A 121 23.97 -8.30 16.93
C ALA A 121 24.13 -9.76 17.38
N LEU A 122 23.55 -10.72 16.64
CA LEU A 122 23.68 -12.15 16.92
C LEU A 122 25.12 -12.64 16.80
N ARG A 123 25.86 -12.22 15.76
CA ARG A 123 27.29 -12.57 15.59
C ARG A 123 28.14 -12.03 16.74
N GLN A 124 27.88 -10.79 17.19
CA GLN A 124 28.57 -10.20 18.34
C GLN A 124 28.30 -10.98 19.64
N LEU A 125 27.05 -11.38 19.86
CA LEU A 125 26.66 -12.19 21.01
C LEU A 125 27.31 -13.58 20.98
N ALA A 126 27.33 -14.22 19.82
CA ALA A 126 27.92 -15.55 19.64
C ALA A 126 29.45 -15.54 19.82
N ALA A 127 30.15 -14.53 19.32
CA ALA A 127 31.62 -14.44 19.43
C ALA A 127 32.13 -14.48 20.88
N GLY A 128 31.32 -14.04 21.85
CA GLY A 128 31.65 -14.10 23.28
C GLY A 128 31.30 -15.42 23.98
N GLN A 129 30.54 -16.31 23.34
CA GLN A 129 29.99 -17.53 23.97
C GLN A 129 30.47 -18.83 23.33
N LEU A 130 31.03 -18.76 22.12
CA LEU A 130 31.46 -19.95 21.38
C LEU A 130 32.81 -20.50 21.88
N PRO A 131 32.97 -21.83 21.96
CA PRO A 131 34.26 -22.46 22.23
C PRO A 131 35.35 -22.07 21.21
N PRO A 132 36.63 -22.10 21.61
CA PRO A 132 37.74 -21.84 20.69
C PRO A 132 37.68 -22.75 19.45
N GLY A 133 37.78 -22.14 18.27
CA GLY A 133 37.78 -22.86 16.98
C GLY A 133 36.40 -23.11 16.37
N ILE A 134 35.31 -22.67 17.02
CA ILE A 134 33.95 -22.73 16.46
C ILE A 134 33.54 -21.35 15.94
N THR A 135 33.00 -21.29 14.73
CA THR A 135 32.41 -20.08 14.14
C THR A 135 30.98 -20.36 13.67
N ILE A 136 30.13 -19.35 13.77
CA ILE A 136 28.75 -19.39 13.27
C ILE A 136 28.57 -18.24 12.28
N ASP A 137 28.04 -18.57 11.10
CA ASP A 137 27.54 -17.60 10.14
C ASP A 137 26.08 -17.89 9.79
N PHE A 138 25.43 -16.92 9.17
CA PHE A 138 24.01 -16.96 8.84
C PHE A 138 23.80 -16.50 7.41
N ASP A 139 23.15 -17.36 6.62
CA ASP A 139 22.59 -17.03 5.33
C ASP A 139 21.08 -16.88 5.44
N TYR A 140 20.48 -16.05 4.59
CA TYR A 140 19.03 -15.93 4.52
C TYR A 140 18.49 -15.66 3.12
N THR A 141 17.23 -16.03 2.92
CA THR A 141 16.43 -15.65 1.75
C THR A 141 15.13 -15.01 2.20
N ILE A 142 14.69 -13.98 1.46
CA ILE A 142 13.41 -13.30 1.64
C ILE A 142 12.66 -13.36 0.31
N GLU A 143 11.47 -13.96 0.34
CA GLU A 143 10.59 -14.16 -0.81
C GLU A 143 9.22 -13.56 -0.49
N PRO A 144 9.03 -12.24 -0.70
CA PRO A 144 7.72 -11.63 -0.64
C PRO A 144 6.92 -11.99 -1.91
N LYS A 145 5.61 -12.10 -1.76
CA LYS A 145 4.65 -12.28 -2.84
C LYS A 145 3.41 -11.46 -2.54
N ALA A 146 3.17 -10.43 -3.34
CA ALA A 146 2.02 -9.55 -3.22
C ALA A 146 0.97 -9.85 -4.29
N GLN A 147 -0.24 -9.34 -4.09
CA GLN A 147 -1.17 -9.12 -5.20
C GLN A 147 -0.76 -7.88 -6.01
N ASP A 148 -1.04 -7.87 -7.32
CA ASP A 148 -0.60 -6.81 -8.24
C ASP A 148 -1.25 -5.44 -7.99
N TYR A 149 -2.37 -5.41 -7.26
CA TYR A 149 -3.16 -4.21 -7.03
C TYR A 149 -3.36 -3.95 -5.55
N PHE A 150 -3.29 -2.68 -5.15
CA PHE A 150 -3.85 -2.21 -3.90
C PHE A 150 -5.23 -1.59 -4.18
N TYR A 151 -6.29 -2.20 -3.63
CA TYR A 151 -7.66 -1.70 -3.81
C TYR A 151 -7.91 -0.55 -2.85
N LEU A 152 -7.81 0.66 -3.38
CA LEU A 152 -7.88 1.88 -2.60
C LEU A 152 -9.30 2.17 -2.10
N CYS A 153 -10.29 2.14 -2.98
CA CYS A 153 -11.66 2.54 -2.64
C CYS A 153 -12.68 1.87 -3.57
N PRO A 154 -13.82 1.36 -3.06
CA PRO A 154 -14.89 0.83 -3.91
C PRO A 154 -15.58 1.94 -4.70
N MET A 155 -16.06 1.57 -5.89
CA MET A 155 -16.85 2.42 -6.78
C MET A 155 -18.18 1.72 -7.08
N PRO A 156 -19.33 2.38 -6.82
CA PRO A 156 -19.48 3.60 -6.03
C PRO A 156 -19.04 3.39 -4.56
N VAL A 157 -18.79 4.50 -3.86
CA VAL A 157 -18.37 4.46 -2.44
C VAL A 157 -19.44 3.78 -1.57
N THR A 158 -19.04 2.71 -0.88
CA THR A 158 -19.84 2.08 0.18
C THR A 158 -19.23 2.42 1.55
N TYR A 159 -20.08 2.69 2.54
CA TYR A 159 -19.66 3.10 3.89
C TYR A 159 -19.83 1.97 4.88
N ASN A 160 -18.88 1.82 5.79
CA ASN A 160 -18.89 0.81 6.85
C ASN A 160 -18.91 -0.64 6.32
N GLU A 161 -18.44 -0.84 5.09
CA GLU A 161 -18.23 -2.15 4.48
C GLU A 161 -16.74 -2.38 4.32
N GLU A 162 -16.24 -3.48 4.86
CA GLU A 162 -14.83 -3.84 4.77
C GLU A 162 -14.54 -4.60 3.48
N TRP A 163 -13.41 -4.29 2.84
CA TRP A 163 -12.87 -5.06 1.71
C TRP A 163 -11.41 -5.44 1.97
N ILE A 164 -10.91 -6.44 1.25
CA ILE A 164 -9.48 -6.78 1.26
C ILE A 164 -8.78 -5.81 0.31
N ALA A 165 -8.00 -4.89 0.87
CA ALA A 165 -7.24 -3.91 0.10
C ALA A 165 -5.95 -4.51 -0.47
N MET A 166 -5.27 -5.35 0.33
CA MET A 166 -4.02 -6.00 -0.06
C MET A 166 -3.76 -7.29 0.73
N GLN A 167 -3.10 -8.23 0.06
CA GLN A 167 -2.54 -9.44 0.63
C GLN A 167 -1.06 -9.56 0.25
N LEU A 168 -0.26 -9.96 1.22
CA LEU A 168 1.17 -10.14 1.07
C LEU A 168 1.63 -11.37 1.88
N ASP A 169 2.21 -12.33 1.19
CA ASP A 169 2.91 -13.44 1.81
C ASP A 169 4.41 -13.16 1.82
N VAL A 170 5.08 -13.38 2.94
CA VAL A 170 6.53 -13.27 3.03
C VAL A 170 7.08 -14.56 3.59
N LYS A 171 7.97 -15.20 2.84
CA LYS A 171 8.77 -16.31 3.35
C LYS A 171 10.17 -15.84 3.67
N VAL A 172 10.61 -16.10 4.89
CA VAL A 172 11.98 -15.89 5.33
C VAL A 172 12.56 -17.24 5.67
N LYS A 173 13.67 -17.61 5.02
CA LYS A 173 14.45 -18.79 5.38
C LYS A 173 15.81 -18.31 5.85
N MET A 174 16.24 -18.79 7.01
CA MET A 174 17.57 -18.53 7.55
C MET A 174 18.27 -19.88 7.75
N THR A 175 19.54 -19.95 7.37
CA THR A 175 20.36 -21.15 7.53
C THR A 175 21.64 -20.77 8.27
N MET A 176 21.94 -21.54 9.31
CA MET A 176 23.16 -21.39 10.11
C MET A 176 24.27 -22.27 9.53
N ASP A 177 25.41 -21.66 9.20
CA ASP A 177 26.64 -22.39 8.92
C ASP A 177 27.51 -22.43 10.19
N ILE A 178 27.81 -23.64 10.66
CA ILE A 178 28.57 -23.86 11.90
C ILE A 178 29.84 -24.62 11.52
N GLN A 179 30.98 -23.96 11.64
CA GLN A 179 32.28 -24.54 11.33
C GLN A 179 33.06 -24.87 12.61
N GLY A 180 33.87 -25.93 12.54
CA GLY A 180 34.70 -26.38 13.67
C GLY A 180 33.96 -27.18 14.75
N ALA A 181 32.68 -27.51 14.54
CA ALA A 181 31.92 -28.37 15.45
C ALA A 181 32.50 -29.80 15.46
N PRO A 182 32.58 -30.45 16.65
CA PRO A 182 33.14 -31.81 16.78
C PRO A 182 32.27 -32.92 16.19
N ALA A 183 31.02 -32.61 15.84
CA ALA A 183 30.07 -33.52 15.18
C ALA A 183 29.26 -32.75 14.14
N GLU A 184 28.83 -33.47 13.09
CA GLU A 184 27.95 -32.92 12.06
C GLU A 184 26.57 -32.62 12.65
N ILE A 185 26.18 -31.35 12.60
CA ILE A 185 24.86 -30.90 13.05
C ILE A 185 23.86 -31.20 11.92
N PRO A 186 22.71 -31.83 12.18
CA PRO A 186 21.72 -32.08 11.14
C PRO A 186 21.19 -30.79 10.51
N ASP A 187 20.87 -30.81 9.22
CA ASP A 187 20.40 -29.60 8.51
C ASP A 187 19.05 -29.08 9.02
N GLU A 188 18.23 -29.99 9.57
CA GLU A 188 16.97 -29.68 10.23
C GLU A 188 17.15 -28.77 11.46
N VAL A 189 18.31 -28.80 12.10
CA VAL A 189 18.64 -27.95 13.26
C VAL A 189 19.30 -26.64 12.83
N LYS A 190 19.83 -26.57 11.61
CA LYS A 190 20.49 -25.39 11.04
C LYS A 190 19.52 -24.42 10.37
N THR A 191 18.32 -24.87 10.03
CA THR A 191 17.38 -24.07 9.24
C THR A 191 16.22 -23.57 10.08
N ILE A 192 15.97 -22.27 9.98
CA ILE A 192 14.79 -21.60 10.50
C ILE A 192 13.97 -21.13 9.30
N SER A 193 12.66 -21.32 9.32
CA SER A 193 11.78 -20.82 8.26
C SER A 193 10.56 -20.18 8.86
N SER A 194 10.24 -18.98 8.41
CA SER A 194 9.05 -18.24 8.83
C SER A 194 8.23 -17.88 7.60
N THR A 195 6.91 -18.06 7.69
CA THR A 195 5.96 -17.58 6.70
C THR A 195 5.02 -16.61 7.38
N THR A 196 5.03 -15.37 6.92
CA THR A 196 4.17 -14.30 7.40
C THR A 196 3.14 -13.99 6.33
N ASN A 197 1.86 -14.06 6.69
CA ASN A 197 0.75 -13.59 5.87
C ASN A 197 0.27 -12.26 6.44
N LEU A 198 0.24 -11.23 5.60
CA LEU A 198 -0.33 -9.92 5.90
C LEU A 198 -1.59 -9.75 5.07
N VAL A 199 -2.68 -9.39 5.74
CA VAL A 199 -3.93 -8.98 5.11
C VAL A 199 -4.25 -7.57 5.58
N GLU A 200 -4.45 -6.67 4.63
CA GLU A 200 -4.91 -5.32 4.88
C GLU A 200 -6.35 -5.17 4.42
N THR A 201 -7.22 -4.70 5.31
CA THR A 201 -8.63 -4.45 5.00
C THR A 201 -8.94 -2.97 5.01
N GLY A 202 -9.58 -2.47 3.96
CA GLY A 202 -10.03 -1.08 3.86
C GLY A 202 -11.49 -0.93 4.29
N ASN A 203 -11.85 0.26 4.78
CA ASN A 203 -13.21 0.65 5.11
C ASN A 203 -13.38 2.18 4.96
N VAL A 204 -14.42 2.63 4.25
CA VAL A 204 -14.79 4.05 4.25
C VAL A 204 -15.65 4.34 5.48
N ILE A 205 -15.09 5.03 6.45
CA ILE A 205 -15.71 5.24 7.76
C ILE A 205 -16.56 6.52 7.82
N GLY A 206 -16.43 7.41 6.83
CA GLY A 206 -17.27 8.60 6.74
C GLY A 206 -16.67 9.69 5.88
N LYS A 207 -17.16 10.91 6.13
CA LYS A 207 -16.63 12.15 5.57
C LYS A 207 -16.32 13.13 6.68
N GLU A 208 -15.27 13.93 6.52
CA GLU A 208 -14.98 15.06 7.40
C GLU A 208 -14.30 16.20 6.65
N THR A 209 -14.36 17.40 7.23
CA THR A 209 -13.58 18.54 6.76
C THR A 209 -12.13 18.36 7.21
N VAL A 210 -11.18 18.53 6.29
CA VAL A 210 -9.74 18.45 6.56
C VAL A 210 -9.11 19.80 6.27
N GLU A 211 -8.31 20.30 7.20
CA GLU A 211 -7.50 21.51 7.02
C GLU A 211 -6.03 21.11 6.88
N THR A 212 -5.37 21.66 5.86
CA THR A 212 -3.92 21.55 5.63
C THR A 212 -3.38 22.92 5.20
N GLU A 213 -2.06 23.03 4.97
CA GLU A 213 -1.48 24.28 4.43
C GLU A 213 -2.03 24.65 3.05
N ALA A 214 -2.45 23.66 2.25
CA ALA A 214 -3.06 23.88 0.95
C ALA A 214 -4.49 24.47 1.02
N GLY A 215 -5.13 24.44 2.19
CA GLY A 215 -6.45 25.01 2.43
C GLY A 215 -7.38 24.11 3.25
N THR A 216 -8.66 24.45 3.22
CA THR A 216 -9.73 23.69 3.88
C THR A 216 -10.53 22.91 2.83
N PHE A 217 -10.62 21.59 3.02
CA PHE A 217 -11.29 20.67 2.12
C PHE A 217 -12.51 20.07 2.80
N GLU A 218 -13.70 20.44 2.31
CA GLU A 218 -14.97 19.89 2.80
C GLU A 218 -15.25 18.50 2.20
N ASP A 219 -16.05 17.70 2.90
CA ASP A 219 -16.55 16.40 2.42
C ASP A 219 -15.45 15.40 2.00
N CYS A 220 -14.28 15.43 2.66
CA CYS A 220 -13.21 14.48 2.40
C CYS A 220 -13.63 13.08 2.82
N LEU A 221 -13.51 12.09 1.92
CA LEU A 221 -13.68 10.69 2.30
C LEU A 221 -12.59 10.31 3.29
N LYS A 222 -12.99 9.70 4.41
CA LYS A 222 -12.08 9.14 5.40
C LYS A 222 -12.07 7.63 5.27
N ILE A 223 -10.92 7.09 4.87
CA ILE A 223 -10.72 5.66 4.63
C ILE A 223 -9.74 5.12 5.67
N GLU A 224 -10.10 4.05 6.36
CA GLU A 224 -9.21 3.33 7.27
C GLU A 224 -8.78 2.01 6.63
N TYR A 225 -7.48 1.72 6.68
CA TYR A 225 -6.90 0.42 6.38
C TYR A 225 -6.34 -0.19 7.65
N LYS A 226 -6.75 -1.42 7.95
CA LYS A 226 -6.28 -2.17 9.13
C LYS A 226 -5.47 -3.35 8.66
N SER A 227 -4.24 -3.46 9.15
CA SER A 227 -3.39 -4.60 8.84
C SER A 227 -3.49 -5.67 9.93
N LYS A 228 -3.55 -6.93 9.49
CA LYS A 228 -3.44 -8.10 10.35
C LYS A 228 -2.33 -8.98 9.83
N THR A 229 -1.37 -9.28 10.71
CA THR A 229 -0.22 -10.13 10.40
C THR A 229 -0.35 -11.47 11.13
N THR A 230 -0.20 -12.57 10.41
CA THR A 230 -0.13 -13.92 10.99
C THR A 230 1.21 -14.56 10.60
N THR A 231 2.01 -14.95 11.59
CA THR A 231 3.33 -15.55 11.34
C THR A 231 3.37 -16.99 11.82
N ASN A 232 3.81 -17.88 10.95
CA ASN A 232 4.07 -19.27 11.26
C ASN A 232 5.57 -19.53 11.13
N THR A 233 6.22 -19.81 12.26
CA THR A 233 7.66 -20.12 12.29
C THR A 233 7.87 -21.61 12.54
N THR A 234 8.58 -22.26 11.64
CA THR A 234 9.10 -23.62 11.81
C THR A 234 10.50 -23.52 12.40
N LEU A 235 10.66 -24.07 13.60
CA LEU A 235 11.91 -24.08 14.34
C LEU A 235 12.31 -25.50 14.74
N PRO A 236 13.62 -25.76 14.87
CA PRO A 236 14.10 -26.94 15.56
C PRO A 236 13.60 -26.96 17.01
N PRO A 237 13.30 -28.14 17.59
CA PRO A 237 12.74 -28.26 18.94
C PRO A 237 13.53 -27.51 20.02
N GLU A 238 14.85 -27.45 19.87
CA GLU A 238 15.80 -26.82 20.79
C GLU A 238 15.64 -25.29 20.86
N PHE A 239 15.16 -24.67 19.78
CA PHE A 239 14.99 -23.21 19.69
C PHE A 239 13.56 -22.75 19.95
N LYS A 240 12.60 -23.67 20.17
CA LYS A 240 11.20 -23.30 20.45
C LYS A 240 11.03 -22.43 21.70
N GLN A 241 11.94 -22.54 22.67
CA GLN A 241 11.92 -21.74 23.89
C GLN A 241 12.46 -20.32 23.70
N LEU A 242 13.14 -20.04 22.58
CA LEU A 242 13.74 -18.73 22.30
C LEU A 242 12.75 -17.74 21.67
N LEU A 243 11.62 -18.21 21.15
CA LEU A 243 10.58 -17.32 20.66
C LEU A 243 9.54 -17.06 21.75
N SER A 244 9.37 -15.79 22.08
CA SER A 244 8.14 -15.30 22.67
C SER A 244 6.98 -15.55 21.70
N GLU A 245 5.75 -15.74 22.22
CA GLU A 245 4.55 -15.72 21.36
C GLU A 245 4.57 -14.43 20.55
N GLN A 246 4.72 -14.54 19.23
CA GLN A 246 4.67 -13.38 18.35
C GLN A 246 3.24 -12.88 18.34
N GLN A 247 2.98 -11.77 19.03
CA GLN A 247 1.70 -11.10 18.96
C GLN A 247 1.52 -10.55 17.54
N PRO A 248 0.30 -10.66 16.98
CA PRO A 248 0.00 -10.07 15.68
C PRO A 248 0.18 -8.55 15.80
N SER A 249 1.15 -7.99 15.07
CA SER A 249 1.28 -6.55 14.94
C SER A 249 0.10 -6.02 14.13
N LYS A 250 -0.54 -4.98 14.65
CA LYS A 250 -1.63 -4.27 13.99
C LYS A 250 -1.19 -2.84 13.72
N SER A 251 -1.53 -2.36 12.53
CA SER A 251 -1.43 -0.94 12.19
C SER A 251 -2.76 -0.45 11.65
N VAL A 252 -3.04 0.83 11.90
CA VAL A 252 -4.15 1.54 11.31
C VAL A 252 -3.58 2.65 10.43
N THR A 253 -3.93 2.61 9.16
CA THR A 253 -3.65 3.69 8.21
C THR A 253 -4.94 4.43 7.95
N THR A 254 -4.96 5.75 8.07
CA THR A 254 -6.07 6.59 7.67
C THR A 254 -5.68 7.48 6.50
N LEU A 255 -6.51 7.49 5.47
CA LEU A 255 -6.33 8.30 4.27
C LEU A 255 -7.54 9.21 4.08
N TRP A 256 -7.29 10.46 3.68
CA TRP A 256 -8.32 11.43 3.38
C TRP A 256 -8.27 11.84 1.91
N LEU A 257 -9.39 11.68 1.22
CA LEU A 257 -9.55 12.04 -0.19
C LEU A 257 -10.52 13.21 -0.34
N ALA A 258 -10.04 14.36 -0.80
CA ALA A 258 -10.88 15.51 -1.10
C ALA A 258 -11.44 15.44 -2.54
N PRO A 259 -12.70 15.86 -2.75
CA PRO A 259 -13.27 15.97 -4.09
C PRO A 259 -12.46 16.92 -4.98
N ASN A 260 -12.28 16.54 -6.24
CA ASN A 260 -11.50 17.17 -7.30
C ASN A 260 -10.05 17.47 -6.92
N VAL A 261 -9.50 16.83 -5.90
CA VAL A 261 -8.12 17.05 -5.43
C VAL A 261 -7.40 15.73 -5.23
N GLY A 262 -8.04 14.75 -4.60
CA GLY A 262 -7.45 13.47 -4.22
C GLY A 262 -6.86 13.48 -2.83
N ILE A 263 -5.72 12.81 -2.62
CA ILE A 263 -5.15 12.63 -1.30
C ILE A 263 -4.77 13.99 -0.71
N VAL A 264 -5.35 14.34 0.44
CA VAL A 264 -5.03 15.57 1.18
C VAL A 264 -4.30 15.31 2.49
N LYS A 265 -4.52 14.13 3.07
CA LYS A 265 -3.90 13.74 4.34
C LYS A 265 -3.76 12.24 4.43
N PHE A 266 -2.71 11.81 5.12
CA PHE A 266 -2.43 10.42 5.46
C PHE A 266 -1.87 10.36 6.88
N LYS A 267 -2.22 9.29 7.59
CA LYS A 267 -1.71 8.98 8.93
C LYS A 267 -1.56 7.47 9.06
N ASN A 268 -0.43 7.00 9.55
CA ASN A 268 -0.22 5.60 9.91
C ASN A 268 0.20 5.49 11.36
N GLU A 269 -0.52 4.68 12.12
CA GLU A 269 -0.30 4.42 13.54
C GLU A 269 -0.08 2.91 13.73
N GLN A 270 0.95 2.54 14.48
CA GLN A 270 1.22 1.16 14.85
C GLN A 270 0.81 0.93 16.31
N GLU A 271 0.05 -0.13 16.60
CA GLU A 271 -0.55 -0.34 17.94
C GLU A 271 0.51 -0.46 19.06
N ASP A 272 1.71 -0.92 18.72
CA ASP A 272 2.81 -1.18 19.65
C ASP A 272 3.97 -0.17 19.54
N SER A 273 3.80 0.96 18.83
CA SER A 273 4.82 2.00 18.70
C SER A 273 4.22 3.40 18.84
N ASP A 274 4.99 4.32 19.42
CA ASP A 274 4.69 5.75 19.39
C ASP A 274 5.00 6.38 18.02
N ASP A 275 5.56 5.60 17.08
CA ASP A 275 5.85 6.06 15.73
C ASP A 275 4.56 6.31 14.96
N VAL A 276 4.31 7.58 14.64
CA VAL A 276 3.22 8.02 13.77
C VAL A 276 3.83 8.61 12.51
N LYS A 277 3.49 8.06 11.35
CA LYS A 277 3.85 8.65 10.06
C LYS A 277 2.70 9.49 9.54
N THR A 278 2.99 10.69 9.06
CA THR A 278 1.98 11.58 8.47
C THR A 278 2.46 12.12 7.14
N LEU A 279 1.51 12.42 6.27
CA LEU A 279 1.75 13.14 5.02
C LEU A 279 0.57 14.08 4.80
N GLU A 280 0.81 15.36 4.59
CA GLU A 280 -0.23 16.37 4.38
C GLU A 280 -0.01 17.16 3.08
N LEU A 281 -1.10 17.54 2.42
CA LEU A 281 -1.02 18.33 1.20
C LEU A 281 -0.67 19.78 1.52
N LYS A 282 0.45 20.23 0.97
CA LYS A 282 0.99 21.58 1.19
C LYS A 282 0.58 22.56 0.10
N SER A 283 0.61 22.11 -1.16
CA SER A 283 0.11 22.88 -2.30
C SER A 283 -0.26 21.95 -3.46
N TYR A 284 -1.07 22.44 -4.39
CA TYR A 284 -1.43 21.68 -5.59
C TYR A 284 -1.85 22.62 -6.72
N GLU A 285 -1.78 22.11 -7.95
CA GLU A 285 -2.42 22.72 -9.11
C GLU A 285 -3.02 21.60 -9.97
N ILE A 286 -4.30 21.74 -10.31
CA ILE A 286 -5.01 20.76 -11.14
C ILE A 286 -5.38 21.43 -12.44
N LYS A 287 -4.84 20.89 -13.54
CA LYS A 287 -5.17 21.35 -14.88
C LYS A 287 -6.59 20.96 -15.23
N SER A 288 -7.30 21.84 -15.92
CA SER A 288 -8.60 21.54 -16.52
C SER A 288 -8.43 20.77 -17.83
N ASP A 289 -9.40 19.92 -18.17
CA ASP A 289 -9.51 19.35 -19.51
C ASP A 289 -9.71 20.50 -20.53
N GLU A 290 -8.73 20.78 -21.40
CA GLU A 290 -8.82 21.85 -22.42
C GLU A 290 -9.90 21.60 -23.51
N SER A 291 -10.72 20.54 -23.39
CA SER A 291 -11.63 20.09 -24.45
C SER A 291 -13.10 20.53 -24.35
N GLU A 292 -13.52 21.35 -23.37
CA GLU A 292 -14.94 21.79 -23.27
C GLU A 292 -15.25 23.20 -23.81
N ASN A 293 -14.27 23.99 -24.27
CA ASN A 293 -14.49 25.36 -24.76
C ASN A 293 -14.24 25.56 -26.25
N GLY A 294 -14.71 24.61 -27.07
CA GLY A 294 -14.56 24.64 -28.53
C GLY A 294 -15.82 24.28 -29.29
N ASP A 295 -16.95 24.94 -29.03
CA ASP A 295 -17.89 25.38 -30.07
C ASP A 295 -19.11 26.11 -29.46
N SER A 296 -19.00 27.44 -29.40
CA SER A 296 -20.16 28.29 -29.54
C SER A 296 -19.82 29.45 -30.47
N LYS A 297 -20.12 29.27 -31.75
CA LYS A 297 -20.45 30.35 -32.70
C LYS A 297 -21.20 29.82 -33.91
#